data_AF-A0A7S2IGZ9-F1
#
_entry.id   AF-A0A7S2IGZ9-F1
#
_cell.length_a   1.000
_cell.length_b   1.000
_cell.length_c   1.000
_cell.angle_alpha   90.00
_cell.angle_beta   90.00
_cell.angle_gamma   90.00
#
_symmetry.space_group_name_H-M   'P 1'
#
loop_
_entity.id
_entity.type
_entity.pdbx_description
1 polymer ?
#
loop_
_entity_poly.entity_id
_entity_poly.type
_entity_poly.pdbx_seq_one_letter_code
_entity_poly.pdbx_strand_id
1 'polypeptide(L)'
;MVTYIVEARKKLNHQTFAAISSTGEVIGTAACQLWSGPMPLVTTHKIGTCWGVFVQPAARRHGVATALMRAVMNHWREIGCVSGVLICASEDARRIYERLGFGAGKVLLLNDLPTRKVQFIAPSSITVAPAGEEADIITARHLRSKWLESGLAESNLESDLEQRTFTFIAHARRTLEYQAFVARDGSGRVVGSASCQVWEGPGSNNHSWQRLIKIGVVWGLYVEPQNRKQGEAQLLEAVVARWKAINCTKGFVFACSGDDAALFTNAGFAPHNAMVVELHRASTPDSVTAACANLANDANYEGRALSPADLAFVETLRATADADITRSMSTSDLASLRLALPQMLEAALPNTPAGCQLKVAALAAQAKSGTFIDPNDNWFTRNVKRFGGGFDMLALTSQPGLLASKFDKLSDKYDQWSVGNRCTYYGWLARMMRAAPPQLRGPGAMGVDVACGVGLPGHMLRLCGFKGSMIGTDISPGMLSQARERRVYQHLTVANANEGLGFVEDRSVDLLVCMGAMELLNHGIVLAEFARMLKPTGRIWVSFQWEGATDEAGSIIQNPTEHQNVKGITLPQLTQELEATGFDMSTAIIEKSQAAFFTPSPKMDGSLLPVPYLYVAAGLRPGAV
;
A
#
# COMPACT_ATOMS: atom_id res chain seq x y z
N MET A 1 2.14 -24.78 -29.30
CA MET A 1 2.44 -24.70 -27.85
C MET A 1 3.87 -25.14 -27.51
N VAL A 2 4.30 -26.35 -27.87
CA VAL A 2 5.67 -26.83 -27.57
C VAL A 2 6.75 -25.90 -28.14
N THR A 3 6.65 -25.49 -29.41
CA THR A 3 7.57 -24.53 -30.04
C THR A 3 7.68 -23.22 -29.27
N TYR A 4 6.55 -22.72 -28.76
CA TYR A 4 6.53 -21.51 -27.93
C TYR A 4 7.28 -21.72 -26.61
N ILE A 5 7.05 -22.83 -25.91
CA ILE A 5 7.76 -23.15 -24.65
C ILE A 5 9.27 -23.25 -24.89
N VAL A 6 9.70 -23.86 -25.99
CA VAL A 6 11.13 -23.94 -26.37
C VAL A 6 11.72 -22.54 -26.56
N GLU A 7 11.04 -21.66 -27.28
CA GLU A 7 11.50 -20.29 -27.48
C GLU A 7 11.45 -19.45 -26.19
N ALA A 8 10.41 -19.63 -25.37
CA ALA A 8 10.25 -18.94 -24.09
C ALA A 8 11.32 -19.38 -23.07
N ARG A 9 11.77 -20.63 -23.09
CA ARG A 9 12.91 -21.09 -22.28
C ARG A 9 14.18 -20.33 -22.63
N LYS A 10 14.43 -20.10 -23.92
CA LYS A 10 15.61 -19.36 -24.39
C LYS A 10 15.52 -17.86 -24.11
N LYS A 11 14.34 -17.26 -24.27
CA LYS A 11 14.18 -15.79 -24.31
C LYS A 11 13.57 -15.17 -23.06
N LEU A 12 12.75 -15.92 -22.33
CA LEU A 12 11.91 -15.42 -21.25
C LEU A 12 12.16 -16.12 -19.92
N ASN A 13 13.22 -16.93 -19.81
CA ASN A 13 13.52 -17.73 -18.61
C ASN A 13 12.30 -18.57 -18.15
N HIS A 14 11.65 -19.23 -19.12
CA HIS A 14 10.48 -20.05 -18.84
C HIS A 14 10.81 -21.27 -17.98
N GLN A 15 10.02 -21.50 -16.94
CA GLN A 15 10.11 -22.65 -16.05
C GLN A 15 8.74 -23.33 -15.88
N THR A 16 8.74 -24.64 -15.80
CA THR A 16 7.55 -25.45 -15.49
C THR A 16 7.77 -26.18 -14.17
N PHE A 17 6.76 -26.16 -13.30
CA PHE A 17 6.71 -26.85 -12.04
C PHE A 17 5.64 -27.94 -12.09
N ALA A 18 5.95 -29.10 -11.52
CA ALA A 18 5.01 -30.19 -11.33
C ALA A 18 5.00 -30.59 -9.86
N ALA A 19 3.81 -30.75 -9.29
CA ALA A 19 3.62 -31.34 -7.97
C ALA A 19 3.45 -32.85 -8.16
N ILE A 20 4.25 -33.63 -7.44
CA ILE A 20 4.30 -35.09 -7.57
C ILE A 20 3.82 -35.70 -6.24
N SER A 21 2.90 -36.66 -6.30
CA SER A 21 2.42 -37.40 -5.14
C SER A 21 3.50 -38.33 -4.57
N SER A 22 3.25 -38.91 -3.40
CA SER A 22 4.10 -39.96 -2.83
C SER A 22 4.18 -41.23 -3.69
N THR A 23 3.21 -41.43 -4.59
CA THR A 23 3.18 -42.54 -5.56
C THR A 23 3.88 -42.21 -6.88
N GLY A 24 4.44 -41.01 -7.03
CA GLY A 24 5.13 -40.58 -8.25
C GLY A 24 4.24 -39.97 -9.33
N GLU A 25 2.94 -39.76 -9.06
CA GLU A 25 1.99 -39.21 -10.02
C GLU A 25 2.03 -37.66 -10.04
N VAL A 26 1.92 -37.04 -11.21
CA VAL A 26 1.79 -35.58 -11.33
C VAL A 26 0.36 -35.15 -10.97
N ILE A 27 0.22 -34.54 -9.80
CA ILE A 27 -1.06 -34.10 -9.22
C ILE A 27 -1.34 -32.59 -9.41
N GLY A 28 -0.37 -31.84 -9.92
CA GLY A 28 -0.57 -30.44 -10.28
C GLY A 28 0.58 -29.85 -11.09
N THR A 29 0.34 -28.75 -11.77
CA THR A 29 1.33 -28.05 -12.60
C THR A 29 1.20 -26.54 -12.49
N ALA A 30 2.30 -25.82 -12.74
CA ALA A 30 2.31 -24.39 -12.99
C ALA A 30 3.45 -24.06 -13.95
N ALA A 31 3.28 -23.07 -14.82
CA ALA A 31 4.35 -22.60 -15.70
C ALA A 31 4.52 -21.09 -15.57
N CYS A 32 5.74 -20.60 -15.59
CA CYS A 32 6.03 -19.19 -15.38
C CYS A 32 7.23 -18.71 -16.19
N GLN A 33 7.34 -17.41 -16.39
CA GLN A 33 8.42 -16.76 -17.15
C GLN A 33 8.45 -15.25 -16.90
N LEU A 34 9.38 -14.55 -17.55
CA LEU A 34 9.37 -13.10 -17.69
C LEU A 34 8.16 -12.62 -18.50
N TRP A 35 7.54 -11.56 -18.01
CA TRP A 35 6.50 -10.81 -18.69
C TRP A 35 7.07 -10.15 -19.95
N SER A 36 6.55 -10.52 -21.11
CA SER A 36 6.84 -9.85 -22.37
C SER A 36 5.79 -8.80 -22.75
N GLY A 37 4.66 -8.75 -22.02
CA GLY A 37 3.59 -7.76 -22.14
C GLY A 37 2.94 -7.59 -23.51
N PRO A 38 1.83 -6.83 -23.59
CA PRO A 38 1.24 -6.41 -24.86
C PRO A 38 1.72 -5.02 -25.30
N MET A 39 2.70 -4.44 -24.63
CA MET A 39 3.21 -3.12 -24.95
C MET A 39 4.73 -3.13 -24.75
N PRO A 40 5.45 -2.15 -25.33
CA PRO A 40 6.88 -2.02 -25.11
C PRO A 40 7.21 -2.03 -23.62
N LEU A 41 8.29 -2.72 -23.23
CA LEU A 41 8.76 -2.70 -21.86
C LEU A 41 9.27 -1.29 -21.53
N VAL A 42 8.61 -0.63 -20.58
CA VAL A 42 8.89 0.78 -20.24
C VAL A 42 9.83 0.91 -19.03
N THR A 43 9.83 -0.09 -18.16
CA THR A 43 10.53 -0.06 -16.89
C THR A 43 11.76 -0.95 -16.92
N THR A 44 12.81 -0.54 -16.19
CA THR A 44 13.98 -1.37 -15.88
C THR A 44 13.68 -2.59 -15.01
N HIS A 45 12.51 -2.57 -14.35
CA HIS A 45 12.03 -3.62 -13.48
C HIS A 45 11.57 -4.86 -14.29
N LYS A 46 12.12 -6.02 -13.95
CA LYS A 46 11.64 -7.29 -14.49
C LYS A 46 10.35 -7.70 -13.78
N ILE A 47 9.38 -8.14 -14.57
CA ILE A 47 8.07 -8.57 -14.10
C ILE A 47 7.89 -10.04 -14.47
N GLY A 48 7.42 -10.86 -13.54
CA GLY A 48 7.10 -12.27 -13.76
C GLY A 48 5.66 -12.47 -14.21
N THR A 49 5.37 -13.55 -14.90
CA THR A 49 4.00 -14.02 -15.16
C THR A 49 3.92 -15.53 -15.19
N CYS A 50 2.73 -16.07 -14.92
CA CYS A 50 2.49 -17.51 -14.89
C CYS A 50 1.13 -17.87 -15.48
N TRP A 51 1.02 -19.14 -15.85
CA TRP A 51 -0.17 -19.74 -16.43
C TRP A 51 -0.17 -21.25 -16.19
N GLY A 52 -1.27 -21.90 -16.57
CA GLY A 52 -1.38 -23.36 -16.48
C GLY A 52 -1.29 -23.88 -15.04
N VAL A 53 -1.67 -23.03 -14.07
CA VAL A 53 -1.78 -23.41 -12.67
C VAL A 53 -3.00 -24.32 -12.54
N PHE A 54 -2.76 -25.59 -12.30
CA PHE A 54 -3.80 -26.60 -12.19
C PHE A 54 -3.45 -27.63 -11.11
N VAL A 55 -4.46 -28.09 -10.38
CA VAL A 55 -4.35 -29.18 -9.41
C VAL A 55 -5.51 -30.14 -9.65
N GLN A 56 -5.18 -31.43 -9.74
CA GLN A 56 -6.17 -32.48 -9.89
C GLN A 56 -7.22 -32.40 -8.78
N PRO A 57 -8.52 -32.60 -9.06
CA PRO A 57 -9.60 -32.43 -8.07
C PRO A 57 -9.35 -33.13 -6.73
N ALA A 58 -8.88 -34.39 -6.75
CA ALA A 58 -8.59 -35.17 -5.55
C ALA A 58 -7.46 -34.59 -4.68
N ALA A 59 -6.53 -33.85 -5.29
CA ALA A 59 -5.39 -33.23 -4.60
C ALA A 59 -5.64 -31.76 -4.19
N ARG A 60 -6.82 -31.20 -4.52
CA ARG A 60 -7.17 -29.81 -4.14
C ARG A 60 -7.35 -29.70 -2.63
N ARG A 61 -7.21 -28.48 -2.11
CA ARG A 61 -7.35 -28.14 -0.67
C ARG A 61 -6.30 -28.75 0.26
N HIS A 62 -5.27 -29.40 -0.29
CA HIS A 62 -4.11 -29.92 0.45
C HIS A 62 -2.85 -29.06 0.28
N GLY A 63 -3.00 -27.77 -0.07
CA GLY A 63 -1.87 -26.84 -0.23
C GLY A 63 -1.05 -26.97 -1.53
N VAL A 64 -1.39 -27.90 -2.43
CA VAL A 64 -0.63 -28.15 -3.68
C VAL A 64 -0.50 -26.90 -4.56
N ALA A 65 -1.60 -26.17 -4.80
CA ALA A 65 -1.57 -24.94 -5.59
C ALA A 65 -0.72 -23.83 -4.93
N THR A 66 -0.78 -23.74 -3.59
CA THR A 66 0.05 -22.82 -2.81
C THR A 66 1.53 -23.16 -2.96
N ALA A 67 1.89 -24.44 -2.91
CA ALA A 67 3.27 -24.89 -3.10
C ALA A 67 3.78 -24.58 -4.52
N LEU A 68 2.97 -24.88 -5.55
CA LEU A 68 3.29 -24.55 -6.94
C LEU A 68 3.51 -23.05 -7.14
N MET A 69 2.64 -22.21 -6.58
CA MET A 69 2.77 -20.76 -6.72
C MET A 69 3.93 -20.18 -5.93
N ARG A 70 4.28 -20.75 -4.76
CA ARG A 70 5.53 -20.39 -4.07
C ARG A 70 6.75 -20.71 -4.93
N ALA A 71 6.78 -21.86 -5.60
CA ALA A 71 7.86 -22.22 -6.52
C ALA A 71 7.95 -21.24 -7.70
N VAL A 72 6.81 -20.86 -8.27
CA VAL A 72 6.72 -19.81 -9.31
C VAL A 72 7.30 -18.48 -8.82
N MET A 73 6.87 -18.01 -7.65
CA MET A 73 7.35 -16.75 -7.08
C MET A 73 8.85 -16.80 -6.78
N ASN A 74 9.37 -17.94 -6.31
CA ASN A 74 10.80 -18.14 -6.09
C ASN A 74 11.59 -18.04 -7.40
N HIS A 75 11.14 -18.72 -8.46
CA HIS A 75 11.75 -18.62 -9.78
C HIS A 75 11.75 -17.20 -10.33
N TRP A 76 10.63 -16.48 -10.17
CA TRP A 76 10.59 -15.07 -10.56
C TRP A 76 11.64 -14.24 -9.83
N ARG A 77 11.86 -14.48 -8.53
CA ARG A 77 12.93 -13.80 -7.78
C ARG A 77 14.32 -14.16 -8.31
N GLU A 78 14.56 -15.44 -8.60
CA GLU A 78 15.84 -15.94 -9.15
C GLU A 78 16.21 -15.27 -10.48
N ILE A 79 15.22 -15.07 -11.36
CA ILE A 79 15.43 -14.40 -12.66
C ILE A 79 15.43 -12.86 -12.56
N GLY A 80 15.31 -12.33 -11.33
CA GLY A 80 15.43 -10.93 -10.98
C GLY A 80 14.14 -10.13 -11.11
N CYS A 81 12.97 -10.78 -11.14
CA CYS A 81 11.69 -10.07 -11.09
C CYS A 81 11.47 -9.39 -9.74
N VAL A 82 10.98 -8.16 -9.80
CA VAL A 82 10.58 -7.39 -8.61
C VAL A 82 9.08 -7.43 -8.37
N SER A 83 8.31 -7.90 -9.34
CA SER A 83 6.86 -8.08 -9.24
C SER A 83 6.37 -9.21 -10.15
N GLY A 84 5.16 -9.68 -9.92
CA GLY A 84 4.50 -10.73 -10.71
C GLY A 84 3.09 -10.30 -11.13
N VAL A 85 2.69 -10.66 -12.35
CA VAL A 85 1.37 -10.35 -12.91
C VAL A 85 0.68 -11.64 -13.36
N LEU A 86 -0.55 -11.83 -12.88
CA LEU A 86 -1.49 -12.84 -13.34
C LEU A 86 -2.52 -12.15 -14.23
N ILE A 87 -2.58 -12.53 -15.52
CA ILE A 87 -3.53 -11.90 -16.46
C ILE A 87 -4.97 -12.32 -16.14
N CYS A 88 -5.16 -13.53 -15.62
CA CYS A 88 -6.47 -14.07 -15.29
C CYS A 88 -6.34 -15.05 -14.11
N ALA A 89 -7.16 -14.84 -13.09
CA ALA A 89 -7.31 -15.74 -11.95
C ALA A 89 -8.76 -16.18 -11.80
N SER A 90 -9.05 -17.47 -12.00
CA SER A 90 -10.39 -18.01 -11.69
C SER A 90 -10.81 -17.63 -10.27
N GLU A 91 -12.10 -17.41 -10.02
CA GLU A 91 -12.60 -17.03 -8.70
C GLU A 91 -12.15 -17.98 -7.58
N ASP A 92 -12.12 -19.29 -7.87
CA ASP A 92 -11.63 -20.32 -6.95
C ASP A 92 -10.14 -20.18 -6.61
N ALA A 93 -9.32 -19.76 -7.58
CA ALA A 93 -7.88 -19.57 -7.42
C ALA A 93 -7.54 -18.20 -6.82
N ARG A 94 -8.42 -17.21 -6.97
CA ARG A 94 -8.24 -15.85 -6.46
C ARG A 94 -7.91 -15.83 -4.97
N ARG A 95 -8.63 -16.62 -4.17
CA ARG A 95 -8.38 -16.77 -2.73
C ARG A 95 -6.98 -17.30 -2.40
N ILE A 96 -6.41 -18.13 -3.28
CA ILE A 96 -5.06 -18.68 -3.12
C ILE A 96 -4.03 -17.60 -3.41
N TYR A 97 -4.23 -16.85 -4.48
CA TYR A 97 -3.34 -15.77 -4.88
C TYR A 97 -3.37 -14.60 -3.88
N GLU A 98 -4.55 -14.21 -3.38
CA GLU A 98 -4.68 -13.19 -2.32
C GLU A 98 -3.87 -13.55 -1.08
N ARG A 99 -3.95 -14.81 -0.62
CA ARG A 99 -3.12 -15.33 0.49
C ARG A 99 -1.61 -15.34 0.21
N LEU A 100 -1.22 -15.28 -1.05
CA LEU A 100 0.18 -15.20 -1.49
C LEU A 100 0.64 -13.76 -1.75
N GLY A 101 -0.18 -12.77 -1.39
CA GLY A 101 0.13 -11.34 -1.53
C GLY A 101 -0.23 -10.74 -2.88
N PHE A 102 -0.97 -11.46 -3.73
CA PHE A 102 -1.47 -10.88 -4.98
C PHE A 102 -2.69 -9.99 -4.71
N GLY A 103 -2.62 -8.73 -5.13
CA GLY A 103 -3.72 -7.76 -5.13
C GLY A 103 -4.38 -7.59 -6.50
N ALA A 104 -5.36 -6.69 -6.59
CA ALA A 104 -6.07 -6.40 -7.85
C ALA A 104 -5.14 -5.75 -8.90
N GLY A 105 -5.15 -6.27 -10.13
CA GLY A 105 -4.45 -5.68 -11.26
C GLY A 105 -5.25 -4.57 -11.97
N LYS A 106 -4.56 -3.71 -12.71
CA LYS A 106 -5.18 -2.61 -13.50
C LYS A 106 -5.57 -3.02 -14.93
N VAL A 107 -5.95 -4.28 -15.10
CA VAL A 107 -6.38 -4.83 -16.40
C VAL A 107 -7.90 -4.73 -16.51
N LEU A 108 -8.38 -4.17 -17.61
CA LEU A 108 -9.80 -4.18 -17.95
C LEU A 108 -10.01 -4.94 -19.26
N LEU A 109 -11.14 -5.63 -19.36
CA LEU A 109 -11.52 -6.44 -20.51
C LEU A 109 -12.88 -6.00 -21.05
N LEU A 110 -12.96 -5.87 -22.36
CA LEU A 110 -14.21 -5.75 -23.10
C LEU A 110 -14.57 -7.15 -23.61
N ASN A 111 -15.56 -7.78 -22.96
CA ASN A 111 -15.91 -9.19 -23.15
C ASN A 111 -16.39 -9.54 -24.55
N ASP A 112 -17.17 -8.64 -25.15
CA ASP A 112 -17.61 -8.71 -26.54
C ASP A 112 -17.53 -7.31 -27.14
N LEU A 113 -16.98 -7.20 -28.35
CA LEU A 113 -16.97 -5.93 -29.07
C LEU A 113 -18.41 -5.55 -29.44
N PRO A 114 -18.96 -4.42 -28.93
CA PRO A 114 -20.37 -4.09 -29.11
C PRO A 114 -20.71 -3.93 -30.60
N THR A 115 -21.86 -4.47 -31.01
CA THR A 115 -22.37 -4.33 -32.40
C THR A 115 -22.79 -2.90 -32.72
N ARG A 116 -23.17 -2.10 -31.71
CA ARG A 116 -23.47 -0.67 -31.84
C ARG A 116 -22.19 0.16 -31.98
N LYS A 117 -22.22 1.21 -32.82
CA LYS A 117 -21.17 2.25 -32.83
C LYS A 117 -21.14 2.93 -31.46
N VAL A 118 -19.96 3.00 -30.85
CA VAL A 118 -19.74 3.89 -29.71
C VAL A 118 -19.70 5.31 -30.28
N GLN A 119 -20.85 6.00 -30.34
CA GLN A 119 -20.91 7.37 -30.85
C GLN A 119 -20.81 8.35 -29.69
N PHE A 120 -19.70 9.09 -29.61
CA PHE A 120 -19.61 10.29 -28.79
C PHE A 120 -20.06 11.49 -29.62
N ILE A 121 -21.20 12.06 -29.25
CA ILE A 121 -21.89 13.13 -29.98
C ILE A 121 -21.27 14.48 -29.56
N ALA A 122 -20.12 14.84 -30.11
CA ALA A 122 -19.66 16.22 -30.05
C ALA A 122 -18.84 16.57 -31.32
N PRO A 123 -19.10 17.72 -31.97
CA PRO A 123 -18.20 18.24 -32.99
C PRO A 123 -16.88 18.60 -32.31
N SER A 124 -15.81 17.93 -32.70
CA SER A 124 -14.48 18.14 -32.14
C SER A 124 -13.60 18.89 -33.14
N SER A 125 -12.77 19.81 -32.66
CA SER A 125 -11.71 20.46 -33.44
C SER A 125 -10.54 19.51 -33.75
N ILE A 126 -10.65 18.24 -33.37
CA ILE A 126 -9.64 17.20 -33.51
C ILE A 126 -10.07 16.22 -34.61
N THR A 127 -9.12 15.79 -35.42
CA THR A 127 -9.29 14.75 -36.44
C THR A 127 -8.40 13.55 -36.09
N VAL A 128 -8.95 12.33 -36.16
CA VAL A 128 -8.21 11.09 -35.92
C VAL A 128 -8.08 10.31 -37.22
N ALA A 129 -6.86 9.85 -37.52
CA ALA A 129 -6.57 9.05 -38.70
C ALA A 129 -5.56 7.93 -38.39
N PRO A 130 -5.61 6.80 -39.13
CA PRO A 130 -4.53 5.82 -39.09
C PRO A 130 -3.21 6.47 -39.54
N ALA A 131 -2.11 6.08 -38.92
CA ALA A 131 -0.78 6.59 -39.22
C ALA A 131 0.18 5.46 -39.58
N GLY A 132 1.13 5.76 -40.47
CA GLY A 132 2.20 4.87 -40.88
C GLY A 132 3.43 4.98 -39.99
N GLU A 133 4.58 4.56 -40.52
CA GLU A 133 5.85 4.52 -39.78
C GLU A 133 6.35 5.91 -39.37
N GLU A 134 5.91 6.95 -40.08
CA GLU A 134 6.21 8.35 -39.78
C GLU A 134 5.71 8.79 -38.40
N ALA A 135 4.72 8.10 -37.82
CA ALA A 135 4.18 8.38 -36.50
C ALA A 135 4.80 7.55 -35.37
N ASP A 136 5.74 6.64 -35.67
CA ASP A 136 6.34 5.76 -34.66
C ASP A 136 7.12 6.57 -33.60
N ILE A 137 7.87 7.59 -34.03
CA ILE A 137 8.59 8.51 -33.14
C ILE A 137 7.64 9.28 -32.21
N ILE A 138 6.48 9.69 -32.73
CA ILE A 138 5.46 10.40 -31.95
C ILE A 138 4.85 9.45 -30.91
N THR A 139 4.52 8.23 -31.34
CA THR A 139 3.97 7.19 -30.48
C THR A 139 4.91 6.85 -29.33
N ALA A 140 6.21 6.73 -29.59
CA ALA A 140 7.22 6.47 -28.56
C ALA A 140 7.32 7.64 -27.55
N ARG A 141 7.31 8.89 -28.03
CA ARG A 141 7.31 10.08 -27.17
C ARG A 141 6.06 10.15 -26.30
N HIS A 142 4.88 9.96 -26.89
CA HIS A 142 3.62 9.97 -26.16
C HIS A 142 3.52 8.82 -25.14
N LEU A 143 4.08 7.64 -25.44
CA LEU A 143 4.21 6.56 -24.47
C LEU A 143 5.06 7.01 -23.26
N ARG A 144 6.23 7.62 -23.50
CA ARG A 144 7.08 8.18 -22.44
C ARG A 144 6.33 9.22 -21.61
N SER A 145 5.68 10.20 -22.25
CA SER A 145 4.90 11.24 -21.58
C SER A 145 3.79 10.64 -20.72
N LYS A 146 3.03 9.67 -21.25
CA LYS A 146 1.96 8.99 -20.50
C LYS A 146 2.47 8.37 -19.20
N TRP A 147 3.63 7.71 -19.23
CA TRP A 147 4.19 7.06 -18.04
C TRP A 147 4.73 8.06 -17.01
N LEU A 148 5.43 9.10 -17.46
CA LEU A 148 5.89 10.18 -16.58
C LEU A 148 4.72 10.86 -15.87
N GLU A 149 3.67 11.20 -16.61
CA GLU A 149 2.47 11.83 -16.06
C GLU A 149 1.66 10.90 -15.15
N SER A 150 1.76 9.59 -15.36
CA SER A 150 1.16 8.59 -14.46
C SER A 150 1.95 8.41 -13.15
N GLY A 151 3.03 9.18 -12.94
CA GLY A 151 3.83 9.19 -11.72
C GLY A 151 5.06 8.28 -11.74
N LEU A 152 5.44 7.71 -12.89
CA LEU A 152 6.69 6.96 -13.00
C LEU A 152 7.87 7.93 -13.01
N ALA A 153 8.78 7.81 -12.04
CA ALA A 153 9.99 8.63 -11.99
C ALA A 153 10.85 8.40 -13.25
N GLU A 154 11.44 9.47 -13.78
CA GLU A 154 12.26 9.40 -15.00
C GLU A 154 13.45 8.43 -14.85
N SER A 155 14.02 8.32 -13.65
CA SER A 155 15.10 7.37 -13.34
C SER A 155 14.71 5.89 -13.49
N ASN A 156 13.41 5.58 -13.54
CA ASN A 156 12.89 4.23 -13.68
C ASN A 156 12.51 3.88 -15.13
N LEU A 157 12.62 4.83 -16.06
CA LEU A 157 12.46 4.59 -17.48
C LEU A 157 13.73 3.92 -18.04
N GLU A 158 13.54 2.99 -18.96
CA GLU A 158 14.65 2.44 -19.75
C GLU A 158 15.32 3.57 -20.56
N SER A 159 16.65 3.62 -20.52
CA SER A 159 17.42 4.65 -21.24
C SER A 159 17.30 4.53 -22.76
N ASP A 160 16.98 3.34 -23.26
CA ASP A 160 16.76 3.01 -24.67
C ASP A 160 15.27 2.77 -25.00
N LEU A 161 14.34 3.30 -24.19
CA LEU A 161 12.89 3.12 -24.33
C LEU A 161 12.37 3.34 -25.76
N GLU A 162 12.84 4.40 -26.44
CA GLU A 162 12.41 4.71 -27.80
C GLU A 162 12.83 3.60 -28.77
N GLN A 163 14.08 3.14 -28.70
CA GLN A 163 14.61 2.06 -29.54
C GLN A 163 13.88 0.73 -29.30
N ARG A 164 13.57 0.43 -28.03
CA ARG A 164 12.75 -0.74 -27.66
C ARG A 164 11.34 -0.64 -28.22
N THR A 165 10.75 0.55 -28.15
CA THR A 165 9.43 0.83 -28.70
C THR A 165 9.42 0.64 -30.21
N PHE A 166 10.42 1.13 -30.94
CA PHE A 166 10.54 0.89 -32.39
C PHE A 166 10.70 -0.58 -32.72
N THR A 167 11.54 -1.30 -31.97
CA THR A 167 11.74 -2.73 -32.16
C THR A 167 10.43 -3.52 -31.95
N PHE A 168 9.68 -3.16 -30.91
CA PHE A 168 8.37 -3.72 -30.62
C PHE A 168 7.37 -3.41 -31.73
N ILE A 169 7.24 -2.15 -32.15
CA ILE A 169 6.32 -1.71 -33.21
C ILE A 169 6.63 -2.45 -34.52
N ALA A 170 7.91 -2.52 -34.91
CA ALA A 170 8.33 -3.19 -36.14
C ALA A 170 7.96 -4.69 -36.12
N HIS A 171 8.11 -5.35 -34.97
CA HIS A 171 7.68 -6.74 -34.81
C HIS A 171 6.14 -6.87 -34.86
N ALA A 172 5.42 -6.03 -34.12
CA ALA A 172 3.96 -6.06 -34.06
C ALA A 172 3.31 -5.73 -35.42
N ARG A 173 3.91 -4.84 -36.21
CA ARG A 173 3.48 -4.53 -37.59
C ARG A 173 3.63 -5.73 -38.52
N ARG A 174 4.71 -6.50 -38.38
CA ARG A 174 4.94 -7.71 -39.19
C ARG A 174 4.07 -8.89 -38.78
N THR A 175 3.71 -9.00 -37.50
CA THR A 175 3.20 -10.27 -36.94
C THR A 175 1.86 -10.17 -36.22
N LEU A 176 1.47 -8.98 -35.75
CA LEU A 176 0.32 -8.77 -34.85
C LEU A 176 -0.72 -7.77 -35.40
N GLU A 177 -0.69 -7.49 -36.71
CA GLU A 177 -1.66 -6.61 -37.38
C GLU A 177 -1.72 -5.18 -36.79
N TYR A 178 -0.58 -4.71 -36.28
CA TYR A 178 -0.44 -3.43 -35.60
C TYR A 178 -0.91 -2.23 -36.45
N GLN A 179 -1.56 -1.27 -35.79
CA GLN A 179 -1.95 0.02 -36.34
C GLN A 179 -1.77 1.12 -35.29
N ALA A 180 -1.09 2.21 -35.67
CA ALA A 180 -1.08 3.45 -34.91
C ALA A 180 -2.16 4.42 -35.43
N PHE A 181 -2.65 5.27 -34.54
CA PHE A 181 -3.56 6.38 -34.84
C PHE A 181 -2.99 7.66 -34.28
N VAL A 182 -3.18 8.77 -34.99
CA VAL A 182 -2.80 10.10 -34.52
C VAL A 182 -4.03 11.00 -34.47
N ALA A 183 -4.12 11.80 -33.41
CA ALA A 183 -5.09 12.87 -33.27
C ALA A 183 -4.43 14.19 -33.68
N ARG A 184 -5.06 14.96 -34.56
CA ARG A 184 -4.57 16.26 -35.03
C ARG A 184 -5.53 17.37 -34.67
N ASP A 185 -5.02 18.50 -34.20
CA ASP A 185 -5.84 19.70 -33.98
C ASP A 185 -6.22 20.39 -35.31
N GLY A 186 -6.98 21.48 -35.22
CA GLY A 186 -7.43 22.26 -36.40
C GLY A 186 -6.32 22.88 -37.24
N SER A 187 -5.07 22.89 -36.76
CA SER A 187 -3.88 23.32 -37.52
C SER A 187 -3.18 22.15 -38.23
N GLY A 188 -3.60 20.91 -38.00
CA GLY A 188 -2.99 19.69 -38.52
C GLY A 188 -1.84 19.14 -37.66
N ARG A 189 -1.50 19.81 -36.55
CA ARG A 189 -0.46 19.38 -35.60
C ARG A 189 -0.94 18.15 -34.83
N VAL A 190 -0.05 17.16 -34.65
CA VAL A 190 -0.37 15.96 -33.86
C VAL A 190 -0.40 16.32 -32.37
N VAL A 191 -1.52 16.03 -31.71
CA VAL A 191 -1.79 16.33 -30.29
C VAL A 191 -2.04 15.07 -29.46
N GLY A 192 -2.06 13.91 -30.10
CA GLY A 192 -2.26 12.64 -29.42
C GLY A 192 -2.01 11.45 -30.32
N SER A 193 -1.89 10.27 -29.72
CA SER A 193 -1.75 9.00 -30.44
C SER A 193 -2.37 7.85 -29.68
N ALA A 194 -2.63 6.75 -30.39
CA ALA A 194 -2.95 5.45 -29.79
C ALA A 194 -2.39 4.34 -30.68
N SER A 195 -1.99 3.24 -30.06
CA SER A 195 -1.47 2.07 -30.75
C SER A 195 -2.31 0.85 -30.43
N CYS A 196 -2.54 0.00 -31.42
CA CYS A 196 -3.27 -1.24 -31.20
C CYS A 196 -2.74 -2.39 -32.07
N GLN A 197 -2.93 -3.61 -31.60
CA GLN A 197 -2.52 -4.84 -32.26
C GLN A 197 -3.28 -6.05 -31.67
N VAL A 198 -3.08 -7.23 -32.25
CA VAL A 198 -3.57 -8.50 -31.71
C VAL A 198 -2.70 -8.95 -30.53
N TRP A 199 -3.32 -9.48 -29.48
CA TRP A 199 -2.62 -10.05 -28.33
C TRP A 199 -1.85 -11.32 -28.72
N GLU A 200 -0.55 -11.32 -28.45
CA GLU A 200 0.29 -12.51 -28.48
C GLU A 200 1.02 -12.68 -27.13
N GLY A 201 0.56 -13.64 -26.36
CA GLY A 201 1.11 -14.00 -25.07
C GLY A 201 0.72 -15.41 -24.64
N PRO A 202 0.86 -15.72 -23.35
CA PRO A 202 0.60 -17.05 -22.84
C PRO A 202 -0.84 -17.50 -23.07
N GLY A 203 -1.01 -18.68 -23.69
CA GLY A 203 -2.34 -19.23 -23.99
C GLY A 203 -2.97 -18.73 -25.30
N SER A 204 -2.52 -17.62 -25.88
CA SER A 204 -3.04 -17.13 -27.18
C SER A 204 -2.35 -17.77 -28.38
N ASN A 205 -1.28 -18.55 -28.19
CA ASN A 205 -0.44 -19.10 -29.28
C ASN A 205 -0.94 -20.45 -29.81
N ASN A 206 -2.27 -20.64 -29.74
CA ASN A 206 -2.97 -21.77 -30.30
C ASN A 206 -3.85 -21.26 -31.45
N HIS A 207 -3.49 -21.62 -32.68
CA HIS A 207 -4.17 -21.19 -33.90
C HIS A 207 -5.67 -21.55 -33.90
N SER A 208 -6.05 -22.62 -33.19
CA SER A 208 -7.44 -23.05 -32.98
C SER A 208 -8.20 -22.13 -32.02
N TRP A 209 -7.51 -21.59 -31.00
CA TRP A 209 -8.09 -20.72 -29.98
C TRP A 209 -8.26 -19.29 -30.51
N GLN A 210 -7.31 -18.80 -31.33
CA GLN A 210 -7.44 -17.52 -32.01
C GLN A 210 -8.57 -17.50 -33.07
N ARG A 211 -8.95 -18.66 -33.62
CA ARG A 211 -10.14 -18.80 -34.48
C ARG A 211 -11.45 -18.65 -33.71
N LEU A 212 -11.44 -18.89 -32.39
CA LEU A 212 -12.61 -18.80 -31.52
C LEU A 212 -12.68 -17.45 -30.79
N ILE A 213 -11.53 -16.91 -30.38
CA ILE A 213 -11.42 -15.66 -29.63
C ILE A 213 -10.15 -14.93 -30.10
N LYS A 214 -10.32 -13.80 -30.83
CA LYS A 214 -9.22 -12.91 -31.24
C LYS A 214 -9.27 -11.64 -30.39
N ILE A 215 -8.23 -11.38 -29.62
CA ILE A 215 -8.21 -10.28 -28.63
C ILE A 215 -7.36 -9.14 -29.16
N GLY A 216 -7.94 -7.95 -29.27
CA GLY A 216 -7.21 -6.71 -29.56
C GLY A 216 -6.68 -6.06 -28.29
N VAL A 217 -5.47 -5.50 -28.35
CA VAL A 217 -4.87 -4.72 -27.26
C VAL A 217 -4.57 -3.31 -27.72
N VAL A 218 -4.78 -2.32 -26.83
CA VAL A 218 -4.46 -0.92 -27.05
C VAL A 218 -3.47 -0.46 -25.99
N TRP A 219 -2.52 0.34 -26.41
CA TRP A 219 -1.52 0.95 -25.56
C TRP A 219 -1.09 2.30 -26.14
N GLY A 220 -0.39 3.10 -25.33
CA GLY A 220 0.07 4.42 -25.75
C GLY A 220 -1.07 5.39 -26.11
N LEU A 221 -2.29 5.15 -25.60
CA LEU A 221 -3.41 6.09 -25.72
C LEU A 221 -3.10 7.34 -24.90
N TYR A 222 -2.78 8.43 -25.58
CA TYR A 222 -2.34 9.67 -24.98
C TYR A 222 -2.83 10.86 -25.80
N VAL A 223 -3.29 11.89 -25.11
CA VAL A 223 -3.60 13.21 -25.68
C VAL A 223 -3.03 14.28 -24.76
N GLU A 224 -2.43 15.31 -25.35
CA GLU A 224 -1.92 16.48 -24.63
C GLU A 224 -2.99 17.06 -23.68
N PRO A 225 -2.62 17.51 -22.46
CA PRO A 225 -3.57 17.97 -21.44
C PRO A 225 -4.64 18.94 -21.92
N GLN A 226 -4.27 19.86 -22.82
CA GLN A 226 -5.15 20.92 -23.36
C GLN A 226 -6.28 20.38 -24.25
N ASN A 227 -6.12 19.15 -24.76
CA ASN A 227 -7.02 18.52 -25.73
C ASN A 227 -7.73 17.27 -25.16
N ARG A 228 -7.60 17.03 -23.85
CA ARG A 228 -8.23 15.90 -23.15
C ARG A 228 -9.75 15.96 -23.19
N LYS A 229 -10.41 14.80 -23.02
CA LYS A 229 -11.88 14.60 -23.10
C LYS A 229 -12.53 14.70 -24.48
N GLN A 230 -11.80 15.14 -25.52
CA GLN A 230 -12.28 15.10 -26.92
C GLN A 230 -11.48 14.10 -27.77
N GLY A 231 -10.14 14.10 -27.66
CA GLY A 231 -9.28 13.27 -28.51
C GLY A 231 -9.16 11.79 -28.07
N GLU A 232 -9.17 11.51 -26.77
CA GLU A 232 -8.94 10.14 -26.25
C GLU A 232 -10.07 9.18 -26.62
N ALA A 233 -11.31 9.67 -26.55
CA ALA A 233 -12.49 8.92 -26.93
C ALA A 233 -12.47 8.57 -28.44
N GLN A 234 -12.10 9.52 -29.29
CA GLN A 234 -12.02 9.30 -30.75
C GLN A 234 -10.87 8.37 -31.14
N LEU A 235 -9.72 8.50 -30.48
CA LEU A 235 -8.61 7.55 -30.66
C LEU A 235 -9.02 6.13 -30.27
N LEU A 236 -9.71 5.97 -29.13
CA LEU A 236 -10.22 4.68 -28.70
C LEU A 236 -11.29 4.13 -29.65
N GLU A 237 -12.17 4.97 -30.19
CA GLU A 237 -13.16 4.59 -31.20
C GLU A 237 -12.49 4.07 -32.48
N ALA A 238 -11.46 4.77 -32.97
CA ALA A 238 -10.70 4.35 -34.15
C ALA A 238 -9.99 3.01 -33.93
N VAL A 239 -9.44 2.80 -32.72
CA VAL A 239 -8.85 1.52 -32.30
C VAL A 239 -9.89 0.39 -32.28
N VAL A 240 -11.06 0.61 -31.66
CA VAL A 240 -12.15 -0.38 -31.61
C VAL A 240 -12.66 -0.69 -33.02
N ALA A 241 -12.74 0.30 -33.90
CA ALA A 241 -13.11 0.10 -35.30
C ALA A 241 -12.06 -0.75 -36.04
N ARG A 242 -10.76 -0.52 -35.79
CA ARG A 242 -9.69 -1.36 -36.34
C ARG A 242 -9.77 -2.79 -35.86
N TRP A 243 -9.98 -3.01 -34.56
CA TRP A 243 -10.18 -4.35 -34.00
C TRP A 243 -11.33 -5.10 -34.67
N LYS A 244 -12.46 -4.43 -34.89
CA LYS A 244 -13.58 -5.01 -35.64
C LYS A 244 -13.17 -5.37 -37.07
N ALA A 245 -12.46 -4.47 -37.77
CA ALA A 245 -12.01 -4.71 -39.14
C ALA A 245 -11.05 -5.90 -39.27
N ILE A 246 -10.26 -6.20 -38.23
CA ILE A 246 -9.39 -7.36 -38.18
C ILE A 246 -10.02 -8.58 -37.48
N ASN A 247 -11.33 -8.58 -37.27
CA ASN A 247 -12.08 -9.68 -36.66
C ASN A 247 -11.66 -10.03 -35.23
N CYS A 248 -11.17 -9.06 -34.44
CA CYS A 248 -11.13 -9.23 -33.00
C CYS A 248 -12.57 -9.42 -32.48
N THR A 249 -12.71 -10.25 -31.46
CA THR A 249 -13.97 -10.52 -30.75
C THR A 249 -13.99 -9.84 -29.38
N LYS A 250 -12.81 -9.57 -28.79
CA LYS A 250 -12.65 -8.95 -27.47
C LYS A 250 -11.59 -7.84 -27.49
N GLY A 251 -11.64 -6.95 -26.50
CA GLY A 251 -10.67 -5.89 -26.30
C GLY A 251 -10.02 -5.95 -24.93
N PHE A 252 -8.73 -5.64 -24.83
CA PHE A 252 -7.94 -5.69 -23.61
C PHE A 252 -7.17 -4.38 -23.44
N VAL A 253 -7.23 -3.77 -22.24
CA VAL A 253 -6.55 -2.50 -21.91
C VAL A 253 -5.83 -2.59 -20.57
N PHE A 254 -4.75 -1.83 -20.44
CA PHE A 254 -4.10 -1.53 -19.17
C PHE A 254 -4.37 -0.06 -18.81
N ALA A 255 -4.98 0.19 -17.64
CA ALA A 255 -5.17 1.54 -17.12
C ALA A 255 -3.95 1.99 -16.31
N CYS A 256 -3.29 3.07 -16.70
CA CYS A 256 -2.13 3.57 -15.94
C CYS A 256 -2.57 4.38 -14.72
N SER A 257 -3.71 5.08 -14.81
CA SER A 257 -4.28 5.96 -13.77
C SER A 257 -5.77 5.67 -13.50
N GLY A 258 -6.32 6.31 -12.46
CA GLY A 258 -7.77 6.28 -12.20
C GLY A 258 -8.60 6.93 -13.31
N ASP A 259 -8.06 7.97 -13.94
CA ASP A 259 -8.69 8.65 -15.08
C ASP A 259 -8.74 7.75 -16.32
N ASP A 260 -7.64 7.02 -16.61
CA ASP A 260 -7.61 6.00 -17.67
C ASP A 260 -8.68 4.92 -17.42
N ALA A 261 -8.77 4.43 -16.18
CA ALA A 261 -9.75 3.41 -15.83
C ALA A 261 -11.19 3.92 -16.03
N ALA A 262 -11.47 5.18 -15.66
CA ALA A 262 -12.78 5.79 -15.88
C ALA A 262 -13.12 5.94 -17.37
N LEU A 263 -12.16 6.39 -18.19
CA LEU A 263 -12.32 6.49 -19.65
C LEU A 263 -12.67 5.14 -20.27
N PHE A 264 -11.91 4.08 -19.95
CA PHE A 264 -12.16 2.74 -20.47
C PHE A 264 -13.48 2.17 -19.96
N THR A 265 -13.83 2.41 -18.70
CA THR A 265 -15.12 1.97 -18.13
C THR A 265 -16.29 2.61 -18.88
N ASN A 266 -16.20 3.90 -19.20
CA ASN A 266 -17.20 4.60 -20.01
C ASN A 266 -17.30 4.06 -21.45
N ALA A 267 -16.22 3.50 -21.98
CA ALA A 267 -16.19 2.83 -23.28
C ALA A 267 -16.66 1.35 -23.24
N GLY A 268 -17.10 0.87 -22.07
CA GLY A 268 -17.66 -0.48 -21.89
C GLY A 268 -16.67 -1.55 -21.43
N PHE A 269 -15.42 -1.19 -21.12
CA PHE A 269 -14.49 -2.12 -20.49
C PHE A 269 -14.88 -2.37 -19.03
N ALA A 270 -14.76 -3.62 -18.58
CA ALA A 270 -15.02 -3.99 -17.18
C ALA A 270 -13.73 -4.47 -16.50
N PRO A 271 -13.59 -4.29 -15.17
CA PRO A 271 -12.49 -4.88 -14.40
C PRO A 271 -12.37 -6.37 -14.67
N HIS A 272 -11.16 -6.81 -15.01
CA HIS A 272 -10.86 -8.21 -15.19
C HIS A 272 -10.21 -8.79 -13.93
N ASN A 273 -10.25 -10.12 -13.77
CA ASN A 273 -9.70 -10.85 -12.63
C ASN A 273 -8.16 -10.97 -12.67
N ALA A 274 -7.48 -9.96 -13.22
CA ALA A 274 -6.03 -9.88 -13.18
C ALA A 274 -5.55 -9.55 -11.77
N MET A 275 -4.37 -10.05 -11.43
CA MET A 275 -3.79 -9.87 -10.10
C MET A 275 -2.31 -9.54 -10.19
N VAL A 276 -1.80 -8.77 -9.23
CA VAL A 276 -0.39 -8.32 -9.19
C VAL A 276 0.21 -8.55 -7.81
N VAL A 277 1.47 -8.93 -7.74
CA VAL A 277 2.21 -9.09 -6.49
C VAL A 277 3.53 -8.36 -6.57
N GLU A 278 3.91 -7.66 -5.51
CA GLU A 278 5.28 -7.15 -5.37
C GLU A 278 6.15 -8.27 -4.81
N LEU A 279 7.17 -8.66 -5.59
CA LEU A 279 8.23 -9.56 -5.18
C LEU A 279 9.34 -8.68 -4.61
N HIS A 280 9.08 -8.02 -3.48
CA HIS A 280 10.16 -7.39 -2.72
C HIS A 280 11.35 -8.34 -2.69
N ARG A 281 12.56 -7.84 -3.01
CA ARG A 281 13.82 -8.61 -3.00
C ARG A 281 13.71 -9.59 -1.84
N ALA A 282 13.63 -10.88 -2.15
CA ALA A 282 13.92 -11.85 -1.13
C ALA A 282 15.36 -11.55 -0.73
N SER A 283 15.51 -10.92 0.43
CA SER A 283 16.53 -11.38 1.35
C SER A 283 16.46 -12.91 1.29
N THR A 284 17.48 -13.52 0.70
CA THR A 284 17.68 -14.97 0.67
C THR A 284 17.30 -15.59 2.02
N PRO A 285 16.88 -16.86 2.09
CA PRO A 285 16.61 -17.53 3.36
C PRO A 285 17.79 -17.43 4.35
N ASP A 286 19.02 -17.34 3.84
CA ASP A 286 20.22 -17.11 4.66
C ASP A 286 20.42 -15.66 5.12
N SER A 287 19.74 -14.68 4.52
CA SER A 287 19.79 -13.27 4.92
C SER A 287 18.59 -12.78 5.73
N VAL A 288 17.55 -13.59 5.97
CA VAL A 288 16.51 -13.25 6.96
C VAL A 288 16.91 -13.76 8.35
N THR A 289 17.43 -15.00 8.44
CA THR A 289 18.12 -15.45 9.66
C THR A 289 19.35 -14.60 9.94
N ALA A 290 20.09 -14.15 8.92
CA ALA A 290 21.16 -13.18 9.12
C ALA A 290 20.67 -11.73 9.26
N ALA A 291 19.45 -11.36 8.86
CA ALA A 291 18.89 -10.05 9.20
C ALA A 291 18.52 -10.02 10.67
N CYS A 292 17.78 -11.00 11.20
CA CYS A 292 17.48 -11.08 12.64
C CYS A 292 18.74 -11.32 13.50
N ALA A 293 19.73 -12.05 13.00
CA ALA A 293 21.04 -12.17 13.66
C ALA A 293 21.92 -10.90 13.53
N ASN A 294 21.73 -10.07 12.49
CA ASN A 294 22.41 -8.77 12.34
C ASN A 294 21.57 -7.56 12.80
N LEU A 295 20.34 -7.73 13.26
CA LEU A 295 19.50 -6.66 13.81
C LEU A 295 20.07 -6.12 15.13
N ALA A 296 20.97 -6.86 15.77
CA ALA A 296 21.81 -6.38 16.87
C ALA A 296 23.02 -5.54 16.42
N ASN A 297 23.42 -5.60 15.14
CA ASN A 297 24.62 -4.94 14.61
C ASN A 297 24.34 -3.61 13.87
N ASP A 298 23.09 -3.35 13.43
CA ASP A 298 22.69 -2.06 12.84
C ASP A 298 22.10 -1.11 13.92
N ALA A 299 22.81 -0.99 15.05
CA ALA A 299 22.36 -0.32 16.27
C ALA A 299 22.23 1.23 16.17
N ASN A 300 22.44 1.84 15.00
CA ASN A 300 22.48 3.30 14.86
C ASN A 300 21.30 3.85 14.04
N TYR A 301 20.20 4.14 14.73
CA TYR A 301 19.11 5.02 14.24
C TYR A 301 19.65 6.37 13.69
N GLU A 302 20.78 6.84 14.21
CA GLU A 302 21.40 8.12 13.86
C GLU A 302 21.97 8.20 12.42
N GLY A 303 22.06 7.07 11.70
CA GLY A 303 22.67 6.99 10.36
C GLY A 303 21.73 7.21 9.16
N ARG A 304 20.45 7.55 9.37
CA ARG A 304 19.48 7.69 8.26
C ARG A 304 19.57 9.04 7.57
N ALA A 305 19.70 9.02 6.25
CA ALA A 305 19.79 10.22 5.42
C ALA A 305 18.61 11.17 5.70
N LEU A 306 18.95 12.43 5.99
CA LEU A 306 18.00 13.52 6.13
C LEU A 306 17.59 13.99 4.73
N SER A 307 16.30 14.25 4.52
CA SER A 307 15.85 14.87 3.28
C SER A 307 16.26 16.34 3.21
N PRO A 308 16.31 16.97 2.02
CA PRO A 308 16.51 18.41 1.91
C PRO A 308 15.51 19.22 2.74
N ALA A 309 14.26 18.76 2.84
CA ALA A 309 13.23 19.40 3.66
C ALA A 309 13.54 19.31 5.17
N ASP A 310 14.14 18.19 5.62
CA ASP A 310 14.58 18.05 7.01
C ASP A 310 15.72 19.01 7.34
N LEU A 311 16.71 19.11 6.44
CA LEU A 311 17.85 20.02 6.62
C LEU A 311 17.41 21.48 6.64
N ALA A 312 16.55 21.88 5.69
CA ALA A 312 15.99 23.23 5.64
C ALA A 312 15.16 23.58 6.90
N PHE A 313 14.41 22.60 7.44
CA PHE A 313 13.71 22.77 8.71
C PHE A 313 14.69 22.98 9.87
N VAL A 314 15.75 22.17 9.97
CA VAL A 314 16.75 22.30 11.04
C VAL A 314 17.49 23.62 10.98
N GLU A 315 17.83 24.11 9.78
CA GLU A 315 18.42 25.43 9.58
C GLU A 315 17.48 26.53 10.07
N THR A 316 16.20 26.46 9.68
CA THR A 316 15.18 27.40 10.14
C THR A 316 15.03 27.38 11.65
N LEU A 317 15.01 26.20 12.26
CA LEU A 317 14.90 26.01 13.71
C LEU A 317 16.11 26.58 14.45
N ARG A 318 17.33 26.33 13.97
CA ARG A 318 18.56 26.87 14.56
C ARG A 318 18.66 28.40 14.45
N ALA A 319 18.02 28.99 13.44
CA ALA A 319 17.98 30.44 13.26
C ALA A 319 16.98 31.13 14.21
N THR A 320 15.98 30.43 14.73
CA THR A 320 14.91 30.99 15.56
C THR A 320 14.95 30.55 17.03
N ALA A 321 15.49 29.37 17.31
CA ALA A 321 15.66 28.86 18.67
C ALA A 321 16.93 29.38 19.32
N ASP A 322 16.98 29.30 20.66
CA ASP A 322 18.21 29.54 21.42
C ASP A 322 19.33 28.59 20.93
N ALA A 323 20.51 29.18 20.69
CA ALA A 323 21.64 28.47 20.11
C ALA A 323 22.20 27.40 21.05
N ASP A 324 22.12 27.58 22.37
CA ASP A 324 22.63 26.60 23.33
C ASP A 324 21.70 25.37 23.42
N ILE A 325 20.38 25.59 23.30
CA ILE A 325 19.39 24.51 23.25
C ILE A 325 19.62 23.64 22.01
N THR A 326 19.71 24.25 20.84
CA THR A 326 19.83 23.50 19.57
C THR A 326 21.21 22.88 19.37
N ARG A 327 22.29 23.44 19.95
CA ARG A 327 23.62 22.82 19.93
C ARG A 327 23.70 21.54 20.78
N SER A 328 22.88 21.42 21.82
CA SER A 328 22.84 20.23 22.68
C SER A 328 22.16 19.02 22.04
N MET A 329 21.48 19.21 20.90
CA MET A 329 20.72 18.17 20.20
C MET A 329 21.38 17.80 18.86
N SER A 330 21.27 16.52 18.48
CA SER A 330 21.73 16.08 17.17
C SER A 330 20.87 16.69 16.04
N THR A 331 21.44 16.81 14.85
CA THR A 331 20.68 17.24 13.65
C THR A 331 19.49 16.31 13.38
N SER A 332 19.63 15.01 13.65
CA SER A 332 18.55 14.03 13.48
C SER A 332 17.41 14.25 14.49
N ASP A 333 17.75 14.52 15.77
CA ASP A 333 16.75 14.81 16.80
C ASP A 333 16.00 16.10 16.48
N LEU A 334 16.70 17.15 16.04
CA LEU A 334 16.06 18.38 15.59
C LEU A 334 15.15 18.14 14.38
N ALA A 335 15.61 17.39 13.38
CA ALA A 335 14.82 17.06 12.19
C ALA A 335 13.56 16.26 12.52
N SER A 336 13.59 15.43 13.57
CA SER A 336 12.41 14.66 14.01
C SER A 336 11.26 15.55 14.47
N LEU A 337 11.52 16.81 14.81
CA LEU A 337 10.48 17.79 15.17
C LEU A 337 9.71 18.29 13.96
N ARG A 338 10.22 18.13 12.72
CA ARG A 338 9.58 18.68 11.50
C ARG A 338 8.16 18.19 11.31
N LEU A 339 7.92 16.89 11.46
CA LEU A 339 6.61 16.26 11.26
C LEU A 339 5.88 15.97 12.59
N ALA A 340 6.42 16.41 13.73
CA ALA A 340 5.80 16.17 15.03
C ALA A 340 4.54 17.03 15.17
N LEU A 341 3.40 16.42 15.49
CA LEU A 341 2.16 17.16 15.66
C LEU A 341 2.21 18.07 16.91
N PRO A 342 1.43 19.17 16.98
CA PRO A 342 1.45 20.06 18.14
C PRO A 342 1.25 19.35 19.48
N GLN A 343 0.32 18.40 19.56
CA GLN A 343 0.10 17.58 20.76
C GLN A 343 1.25 16.60 21.08
N MET A 344 2.04 16.18 20.08
CA MET A 344 3.24 15.36 20.30
C MET A 344 4.36 16.21 20.90
N LEU A 345 4.57 17.42 20.38
CA LEU A 345 5.54 18.37 20.92
C LEU A 345 5.22 18.72 22.38
N GLU A 346 3.94 18.93 22.70
CA GLU A 346 3.46 19.15 24.07
C GLU A 346 3.81 17.97 24.99
N ALA A 347 3.62 16.73 24.53
CA ALA A 347 3.84 15.54 25.34
C ALA A 347 5.33 15.15 25.47
N ALA A 348 6.13 15.42 24.42
CA ALA A 348 7.53 15.02 24.35
C ALA A 348 8.47 16.01 25.05
N LEU A 349 8.27 17.31 24.82
CA LEU A 349 9.16 18.34 25.34
C LEU A 349 8.84 18.64 26.81
N PRO A 350 9.87 18.82 27.66
CA PRO A 350 9.65 19.07 29.09
C PRO A 350 9.05 20.47 29.31
N ASN A 351 8.22 20.62 30.34
CA ASN A 351 7.69 21.92 30.77
C ASN A 351 8.75 22.72 31.57
N THR A 352 9.88 22.98 30.93
CA THR A 352 10.95 23.86 31.42
C THR A 352 11.05 25.07 30.49
N PRO A 353 11.66 26.19 30.91
CA PRO A 353 11.84 27.35 30.03
C PRO A 353 12.48 26.99 28.68
N ALA A 354 13.51 26.14 28.69
CA ALA A 354 14.16 25.66 27.47
C ALA A 354 13.24 24.79 26.59
N GLY A 355 12.48 23.86 27.18
CA GLY A 355 11.53 23.03 26.44
C GLY A 355 10.40 23.86 25.80
N CYS A 356 9.87 24.84 26.53
CA CYS A 356 8.86 25.78 26.02
C CYS A 356 9.40 26.64 24.86
N GLN A 357 10.63 27.15 24.97
CA GLN A 357 11.28 27.89 23.89
C GLN A 357 11.48 27.03 22.65
N LEU A 358 11.97 25.79 22.82
CA LEU A 358 12.16 24.85 21.71
C LEU A 358 10.85 24.52 21.02
N LYS A 359 9.77 24.31 21.80
CA LYS A 359 8.42 24.08 21.25
C LYS A 359 7.96 25.24 20.38
N VAL A 360 8.06 26.48 20.88
CA VAL A 360 7.67 27.67 20.13
C VAL A 360 8.48 27.81 18.84
N ALA A 361 9.80 27.62 18.91
CA ALA A 361 10.66 27.69 17.74
C ALA A 361 10.36 26.58 16.71
N ALA A 362 10.08 25.35 17.17
CA ALA A 362 9.69 24.23 16.32
C ALA A 362 8.39 24.51 15.58
N LEU A 363 7.34 24.96 16.28
CA LEU A 363 6.06 25.33 15.66
C LEU A 363 6.22 26.47 14.64
N ALA A 364 7.05 27.47 14.93
CA ALA A 364 7.35 28.55 13.99
C ALA A 364 8.09 28.06 12.73
N ALA A 365 9.07 27.16 12.89
CA ALA A 365 9.79 26.54 11.78
C ALA A 365 8.87 25.62 10.95
N GLN A 366 7.94 24.93 11.60
CA GLN A 366 6.92 24.12 10.92
C GLN A 366 5.98 24.99 10.10
N ALA A 367 5.56 26.14 10.62
CA ALA A 367 4.71 27.09 9.90
C ALA A 367 5.41 27.62 8.64
N LYS A 368 6.69 27.96 8.75
CA LYS A 368 7.51 28.40 7.60
C LYS A 368 7.70 27.31 6.54
N SER A 369 7.81 26.05 6.96
CA SER A 369 8.01 24.91 6.07
C SER A 369 6.71 24.26 5.57
N GLY A 370 5.55 24.79 5.97
CA GLY A 370 4.24 24.27 5.57
C GLY A 370 3.85 22.93 6.21
N THR A 371 4.49 22.56 7.33
CA THR A 371 4.23 21.31 8.06
C THR A 371 3.45 21.51 9.35
N PHE A 372 3.26 22.77 9.79
CA PHE A 372 2.43 23.08 10.93
C PHE A 372 0.95 22.84 10.61
N ILE A 373 0.25 22.18 11.54
CA ILE A 373 -1.19 21.97 11.47
C ILE A 373 -1.83 22.74 12.62
N ASP A 374 -2.66 23.72 12.29
CA ASP A 374 -3.38 24.51 13.28
C ASP A 374 -4.48 23.65 13.95
N PRO A 375 -4.47 23.48 15.29
CA PRO A 375 -5.51 22.72 15.99
C PRO A 375 -6.92 23.30 15.87
N ASN A 376 -7.05 24.59 15.60
CA ASN A 376 -8.33 25.29 15.53
C ASN A 376 -8.83 25.45 14.09
N ASP A 377 -7.93 25.51 13.10
CA ASP A 377 -8.29 25.73 11.69
C ASP A 377 -7.48 24.85 10.71
N ASN A 378 -7.93 23.61 10.51
CA ASN A 378 -7.32 22.66 9.60
C ASN A 378 -8.39 21.92 8.76
N TRP A 379 -7.97 21.01 7.89
CA TRP A 379 -8.89 20.25 7.06
C TRP A 379 -9.97 19.52 7.87
N PHE A 380 -9.66 18.93 9.03
CA PHE A 380 -10.66 18.26 9.85
C PHE A 380 -11.68 19.24 10.40
N THR A 381 -11.24 20.33 11.05
CA THR A 381 -12.16 21.29 11.68
C THR A 381 -13.06 21.99 10.65
N ARG A 382 -12.54 22.24 9.44
CA ARG A 382 -13.32 22.80 8.31
C ARG A 382 -14.35 21.81 7.73
N ASN A 383 -14.14 20.51 7.88
CA ASN A 383 -14.99 19.47 7.29
C ASN A 383 -15.79 18.67 8.32
N VAL A 384 -15.73 18.99 9.62
CA VAL A 384 -16.38 18.21 10.69
C VAL A 384 -17.87 17.97 10.46
N LYS A 385 -18.59 18.95 9.91
CA LYS A 385 -20.03 18.85 9.56
C LYS A 385 -20.34 17.88 8.41
N ARG A 386 -19.32 17.42 7.68
CA ARG A 386 -19.44 16.43 6.60
C ARG A 386 -19.12 15.01 7.07
N PHE A 387 -18.66 14.85 8.32
CA PHE A 387 -18.34 13.57 8.92
C PHE A 387 -19.46 13.13 9.88
N GLY A 388 -19.39 11.89 10.35
CA GLY A 388 -20.41 11.26 11.20
C GLY A 388 -21.27 10.23 10.47
N GLY A 389 -21.34 10.31 9.14
CA GLY A 389 -21.86 9.25 8.27
C GLY A 389 -20.78 8.69 7.34
N GLY A 390 -20.81 7.39 7.05
CA GLY A 390 -19.95 6.78 6.01
C GLY A 390 -18.67 6.07 6.48
N PHE A 391 -18.57 5.76 7.77
CA PHE A 391 -17.68 4.70 8.27
C PHE A 391 -18.57 3.62 8.87
N ASP A 392 -18.55 2.42 8.28
CA ASP A 392 -19.29 1.26 8.74
C ASP A 392 -18.33 0.07 8.69
N MET A 393 -17.93 -0.42 9.85
CA MET A 393 -16.92 -1.44 9.99
C MET A 393 -17.39 -2.80 9.43
N LEU A 394 -18.67 -3.15 9.56
CA LEU A 394 -19.22 -4.38 8.97
C LEU A 394 -19.19 -4.31 7.46
N ALA A 395 -19.59 -3.18 6.88
CA ALA A 395 -19.53 -2.99 5.43
C ALA A 395 -18.08 -3.01 4.93
N LEU A 396 -17.16 -2.32 5.62
CA LEU A 396 -15.75 -2.24 5.24
C LEU A 396 -14.98 -3.56 5.39
N THR A 397 -15.45 -4.48 6.24
CA THR A 397 -14.87 -5.82 6.40
C THR A 397 -15.59 -6.91 5.61
N SER A 398 -16.73 -6.59 5.00
CA SER A 398 -17.50 -7.55 4.19
C SER A 398 -16.77 -8.01 2.93
N GLN A 399 -15.79 -7.23 2.45
CA GLN A 399 -14.98 -7.55 1.29
C GLN A 399 -13.49 -7.25 1.56
N PRO A 400 -12.57 -8.13 1.12
CA PRO A 400 -11.14 -7.89 1.27
C PRO A 400 -10.71 -6.53 0.69
N GLY A 401 -9.88 -5.79 1.44
CA GLY A 401 -9.25 -4.55 0.97
C GLY A 401 -10.10 -3.29 1.03
N LEU A 402 -11.41 -3.34 1.32
CA LEU A 402 -12.23 -2.12 1.44
C LEU A 402 -11.80 -1.24 2.63
N LEU A 403 -11.54 -1.87 3.79
CA LEU A 403 -11.00 -1.18 4.95
C LEU A 403 -9.65 -0.51 4.64
N ALA A 404 -8.74 -1.25 4.00
CA ALA A 404 -7.44 -0.73 3.57
C ALA A 404 -7.59 0.47 2.62
N SER A 405 -8.48 0.37 1.62
CA SER A 405 -8.76 1.46 0.68
C SER A 405 -9.38 2.69 1.35
N LYS A 406 -10.20 2.49 2.39
CA LYS A 406 -10.76 3.60 3.19
C LYS A 406 -9.64 4.37 3.89
N PHE A 407 -8.69 3.67 4.51
CA PHE A 407 -7.54 4.28 5.15
C PHE A 407 -6.54 4.86 4.14
N ASP A 408 -6.31 4.22 2.99
CA ASP A 408 -5.50 4.78 1.90
C ASP A 408 -6.00 6.15 1.45
N LYS A 409 -7.32 6.31 1.30
CA LYS A 409 -7.93 7.59 0.91
C LYS A 409 -7.84 8.67 1.97
N LEU A 410 -7.62 8.29 3.22
CA LEU A 410 -7.51 9.21 4.36
C LEU A 410 -6.04 9.56 4.67
N SER A 411 -5.08 8.79 4.17
CA SER A 411 -3.69 8.82 4.66
C SER A 411 -3.04 10.21 4.57
N ASP A 412 -3.25 10.95 3.47
CA ASP A 412 -2.67 12.29 3.26
C ASP A 412 -3.32 13.38 4.13
N LYS A 413 -4.45 13.08 4.78
CA LYS A 413 -5.16 13.96 5.72
C LYS A 413 -5.11 13.47 7.16
N TYR A 414 -4.46 12.33 7.43
CA TYR A 414 -4.54 11.68 8.74
C TYR A 414 -3.90 12.51 9.86
N ASP A 415 -2.83 13.25 9.57
CA ASP A 415 -2.24 14.19 10.54
C ASP A 415 -3.22 15.30 10.94
N GLN A 416 -3.92 15.87 9.95
CA GLN A 416 -4.95 16.89 10.20
C GLN A 416 -6.14 16.30 10.95
N TRP A 417 -6.51 15.04 10.65
CA TRP A 417 -7.51 14.29 11.40
C TRP A 417 -7.09 14.10 12.86
N SER A 418 -5.85 13.65 13.12
CA SER A 418 -5.35 13.42 14.48
C SER A 418 -5.20 14.70 15.29
N VAL A 419 -4.86 15.83 14.66
CA VAL A 419 -4.81 17.12 15.34
C VAL A 419 -6.24 17.62 15.62
N GLY A 420 -7.11 17.62 14.62
CA GLY A 420 -8.48 18.11 14.74
C GLY A 420 -9.36 17.28 15.70
N ASN A 421 -9.14 15.97 15.76
CA ASN A 421 -9.83 15.07 16.70
C ASN A 421 -9.22 15.08 18.11
N ARG A 422 -8.16 15.87 18.34
CA ARG A 422 -7.50 16.06 19.64
C ARG A 422 -7.03 14.74 20.27
N CYS A 423 -6.42 13.87 19.49
CA CYS A 423 -5.91 12.60 19.99
C CYS A 423 -4.87 12.79 21.13
N THR A 424 -4.98 12.03 22.21
CA THR A 424 -4.23 12.26 23.47
C THR A 424 -3.29 11.14 23.90
N TYR A 425 -3.26 9.99 23.19
CA TYR A 425 -2.41 8.85 23.61
C TYR A 425 -0.91 9.18 23.66
N TYR A 426 -0.48 10.27 23.01
CA TYR A 426 0.90 10.77 23.05
C TYR A 426 1.41 11.00 24.47
N GLY A 427 0.58 11.58 25.36
CA GLY A 427 0.97 11.81 26.75
C GLY A 427 1.24 10.52 27.51
N TRP A 428 0.42 9.49 27.27
CA TRP A 428 0.61 8.17 27.84
C TRP A 428 1.89 7.51 27.32
N LEU A 429 2.09 7.46 25.99
CA LEU A 429 3.32 6.92 25.39
C LEU A 429 4.58 7.63 25.90
N ALA A 430 4.53 8.96 26.05
CA ALA A 430 5.66 9.74 26.54
C ALA A 430 6.05 9.36 27.96
N ARG A 431 5.06 9.22 28.86
CA ARG A 431 5.30 8.81 30.25
C ARG A 431 5.78 7.37 30.32
N MET A 432 5.16 6.46 29.56
CA MET A 432 5.57 5.06 29.50
C MET A 432 7.01 4.91 28.98
N MET A 433 7.37 5.64 27.93
CA MET A 433 8.74 5.61 27.37
C MET A 433 9.78 6.21 28.31
N ARG A 434 9.47 7.32 29.01
CA ARG A 434 10.37 7.90 30.01
C ARG A 434 10.60 6.97 31.21
N ALA A 435 9.58 6.21 31.60
CA ALA A 435 9.66 5.23 32.69
C ALA A 435 10.21 3.87 32.22
N ALA A 436 10.29 3.61 30.92
CA ALA A 436 10.69 2.32 30.38
C ALA A 436 12.17 2.03 30.70
N PRO A 437 12.49 0.81 31.16
CA PRO A 437 13.85 0.44 31.48
C PRO A 437 14.67 0.30 30.18
N PRO A 438 16.02 0.40 30.24
CA PRO A 438 16.87 0.44 29.06
C PRO A 438 16.67 -0.73 28.08
N GLN A 439 16.26 -1.91 28.56
CA GLN A 439 16.02 -3.09 27.72
C GLN A 439 14.87 -2.90 26.72
N LEU A 440 13.87 -2.07 27.06
CA LEU A 440 12.71 -1.82 26.18
C LEU A 440 12.91 -0.67 25.21
N ARG A 441 13.95 0.15 25.39
CA ARG A 441 14.14 1.40 24.62
C ARG A 441 15.54 1.67 24.11
N GLY A 442 16.54 0.93 24.59
CA GLY A 442 17.93 1.12 24.23
C GLY A 442 18.24 0.69 22.80
N PRO A 443 19.48 0.91 22.30
CA PRO A 443 19.88 0.58 20.93
C PRO A 443 19.68 -0.88 20.52
N GLY A 444 19.75 -1.81 21.47
CA GLY A 444 19.52 -3.24 21.22
C GLY A 444 18.05 -3.71 21.33
N ALA A 445 17.11 -2.80 21.64
CA ALA A 445 15.71 -3.14 21.75
C ALA A 445 15.08 -3.35 20.36
N MET A 446 14.20 -4.34 20.25
CA MET A 446 13.35 -4.56 19.08
C MET A 446 11.92 -4.10 19.37
N GLY A 447 11.44 -3.14 18.58
CA GLY A 447 10.10 -2.59 18.62
C GLY A 447 9.23 -3.06 17.45
N VAL A 448 7.94 -3.31 17.69
CA VAL A 448 6.95 -3.54 16.62
C VAL A 448 5.74 -2.65 16.87
N ASP A 449 5.38 -1.84 15.88
CA ASP A 449 4.20 -0.97 15.89
C ASP A 449 3.14 -1.56 14.94
N VAL A 450 2.09 -2.15 15.50
CA VAL A 450 1.00 -2.83 14.78
C VAL A 450 -0.14 -1.85 14.54
N ALA A 451 -0.64 -1.83 13.30
CA ALA A 451 -1.57 -0.79 12.82
C ALA A 451 -0.99 0.62 13.04
N CYS A 452 0.25 0.82 12.58
CA CYS A 452 1.03 2.03 12.85
C CYS A 452 0.47 3.28 12.16
N GLY A 453 -0.48 3.14 11.23
CA GLY A 453 -1.05 4.24 10.45
C GLY A 453 0.04 5.05 9.74
N VAL A 454 -0.07 6.37 9.82
CA VAL A 454 0.94 7.30 9.28
C VAL A 454 2.20 7.44 10.14
N GLY A 455 2.38 6.57 11.14
CA GLY A 455 3.61 6.44 11.92
C GLY A 455 3.68 7.25 13.22
N LEU A 456 2.54 7.71 13.72
CA LEU A 456 2.46 8.61 14.89
C LEU A 456 2.90 7.95 16.21
N PRO A 457 2.52 6.69 16.54
CA PRO A 457 2.99 6.04 17.75
C PRO A 457 4.53 5.86 17.74
N GLY A 458 5.09 5.25 16.69
CA GLY A 458 6.54 5.10 16.52
C GLY A 458 7.30 6.42 16.59
N HIS A 459 6.77 7.49 16.00
CA HIS A 459 7.37 8.83 16.08
C HIS A 459 7.35 9.38 17.51
N MET A 460 6.27 9.18 18.25
CA MET A 460 6.21 9.56 19.66
C MET A 460 7.25 8.81 20.51
N LEU A 461 7.45 7.52 20.26
CA LEU A 461 8.47 6.72 20.94
C LEU A 461 9.88 7.25 20.65
N ARG A 462 10.19 7.61 19.39
CA ARG A 462 11.49 8.21 19.02
C ARG A 462 11.72 9.55 19.71
N LEU A 463 10.72 10.44 19.70
CA LEU A 463 10.79 11.73 20.40
C LEU A 463 11.06 11.58 21.90
N CYS A 464 10.61 10.48 22.50
CA CYS A 464 10.78 10.19 23.93
C CYS A 464 11.98 9.29 24.24
N GLY A 465 12.86 9.03 23.27
CA GLY A 465 14.14 8.37 23.52
C GLY A 465 14.19 6.86 23.24
N PHE A 466 13.29 6.32 22.41
CA PHE A 466 13.46 4.97 21.85
C PHE A 466 14.60 4.98 20.81
N LYS A 467 15.65 4.21 21.07
CA LYS A 467 16.87 4.12 20.26
C LYS A 467 17.01 2.79 19.50
N GLY A 468 16.19 1.79 19.82
CA GLY A 468 16.24 0.45 19.21
C GLY A 468 15.80 0.39 17.74
N SER A 469 15.78 -0.83 17.19
CA SER A 469 15.17 -1.12 15.88
C SER A 469 13.64 -1.17 16.02
N MET A 470 12.91 -0.78 14.98
CA MET A 470 11.45 -0.73 14.99
C MET A 470 10.87 -1.14 13.63
N ILE A 471 9.90 -2.03 13.65
CA ILE A 471 9.09 -2.42 12.50
C ILE A 471 7.72 -1.77 12.61
N GLY A 472 7.24 -1.11 11.55
CA GLY A 472 5.87 -0.60 11.46
C GLY A 472 5.03 -1.46 10.51
N THR A 473 3.81 -1.79 10.90
CA THR A 473 2.90 -2.60 10.09
C THR A 473 1.54 -1.95 9.99
N ASP A 474 0.92 -1.97 8.81
CA ASP A 474 -0.43 -1.46 8.60
C ASP A 474 -1.08 -2.17 7.43
N ILE A 475 -2.42 -2.24 7.41
CA ILE A 475 -3.17 -2.84 6.30
C ILE A 475 -3.20 -1.93 5.07
N SER A 476 -2.97 -0.61 5.25
CA SER A 476 -3.04 0.42 4.22
C SER A 476 -1.65 0.80 3.69
N PRO A 477 -1.36 0.54 2.40
CA PRO A 477 -0.15 1.03 1.75
C PRO A 477 -0.01 2.56 1.78
N GLY A 478 -1.13 3.29 1.69
CA GLY A 478 -1.17 4.75 1.78
C GLY A 478 -0.70 5.25 3.14
N MET A 479 -1.17 4.62 4.23
CA MET A 479 -0.70 4.91 5.59
C MET A 479 0.81 4.70 5.72
N LEU A 480 1.33 3.55 5.26
CA LEU A 480 2.77 3.27 5.31
C LEU A 480 3.61 4.22 4.44
N SER A 481 3.06 4.73 3.33
CA SER A 481 3.73 5.74 2.53
C SER A 481 3.96 7.03 3.34
N GLN A 482 2.97 7.47 4.11
CA GLN A 482 3.10 8.62 5.01
C GLN A 482 4.02 8.32 6.21
N ALA A 483 3.97 7.10 6.75
CA ALA A 483 4.86 6.66 7.83
C ALA A 483 6.34 6.69 7.43
N ARG A 484 6.65 6.41 6.16
CA ARG A 484 8.01 6.46 5.62
C ARG A 484 8.65 7.84 5.75
N GLU A 485 7.88 8.92 5.57
CA GLU A 485 8.38 10.29 5.64
C GLU A 485 8.90 10.67 7.04
N ARG A 486 8.38 10.03 8.10
CA ARG A 486 8.83 10.25 9.49
C ARG A 486 10.17 9.61 9.77
N ARG A 487 10.57 8.60 8.98
CA ARG A 487 11.87 7.90 9.09
C ARG A 487 12.11 7.20 10.44
N VAL A 488 11.04 6.84 11.15
CA VAL A 488 11.10 6.26 12.51
C VAL A 488 11.21 4.73 12.54
N TYR A 489 10.84 4.05 11.44
CA TYR A 489 10.82 2.59 11.31
C TYR A 489 11.92 2.05 10.40
N GLN A 490 12.67 1.06 10.85
CA GLN A 490 13.67 0.30 10.08
C GLN A 490 13.02 -0.35 8.87
N HIS A 491 11.88 -0.99 9.09
CA HIS A 491 11.08 -1.65 8.06
C HIS A 491 9.61 -1.28 8.19
N LEU A 492 8.94 -1.15 7.04
CA LEU A 492 7.50 -0.95 6.95
C LEU A 492 6.92 -2.10 6.14
N THR A 493 5.88 -2.75 6.68
CA THR A 493 5.29 -3.96 6.08
C THR A 493 3.79 -3.78 5.94
N VAL A 494 3.26 -3.97 4.73
CA VAL A 494 1.81 -4.08 4.53
C VAL A 494 1.35 -5.40 5.13
N ALA A 495 0.54 -5.36 6.17
CA ALA A 495 0.05 -6.56 6.86
C ALA A 495 -1.35 -6.34 7.44
N ASN A 496 -2.22 -7.34 7.26
CA ASN A 496 -3.48 -7.42 7.99
C ASN A 496 -3.24 -8.17 9.31
N ALA A 497 -3.22 -7.46 10.45
CA ALA A 497 -2.98 -8.10 11.75
C ALA A 497 -4.01 -9.20 12.08
N ASN A 498 -5.24 -9.10 11.55
CA ASN A 498 -6.28 -10.13 11.72
C ASN A 498 -5.98 -11.43 10.96
N GLU A 499 -4.98 -11.44 10.08
CA GLU A 499 -4.50 -12.61 9.36
C GLU A 499 -3.21 -13.19 9.96
N GLY A 500 -2.69 -12.57 11.02
CA GLY A 500 -1.45 -12.94 11.70
C GLY A 500 -0.23 -12.13 11.25
N LEU A 501 0.86 -12.25 12.01
CA LEU A 501 2.11 -11.50 11.85
C LEU A 501 3.30 -12.47 11.75
N GLY A 502 3.14 -13.55 11.00
CA GLY A 502 4.10 -14.66 10.90
C GLY A 502 5.46 -14.34 10.27
N PHE A 503 5.67 -13.11 9.78
CA PHE A 503 6.98 -12.62 9.35
C PHE A 503 7.82 -12.08 10.51
N VAL A 504 7.21 -11.87 11.69
CA VAL A 504 7.92 -11.53 12.92
C VAL A 504 8.21 -12.82 13.68
N GLU A 505 9.48 -13.03 14.03
CA GLU A 505 9.94 -14.23 14.72
C GLU A 505 9.37 -14.35 16.14
N ASP A 506 9.21 -15.59 16.59
CA ASP A 506 8.82 -15.90 17.97
C ASP A 506 9.84 -15.31 18.95
N ARG A 507 9.35 -14.75 20.07
CA ARG A 507 10.18 -14.29 21.18
C ARG A 507 11.31 -13.34 20.77
N SER A 508 11.05 -12.47 19.80
CA SER A 508 12.03 -11.56 19.21
C SER A 508 11.80 -10.08 19.58
N VAL A 509 10.63 -9.74 20.11
CA VAL A 509 10.19 -8.36 20.35
C VAL A 509 10.32 -7.97 21.82
N ASP A 510 10.98 -6.84 22.10
CA ASP A 510 11.05 -6.26 23.45
C ASP A 510 9.83 -5.37 23.73
N LEU A 511 9.44 -4.54 22.76
CA LEU A 511 8.30 -3.63 22.90
C LEU A 511 7.35 -3.75 21.70
N LEU A 512 6.12 -4.18 21.95
CA LEU A 512 5.06 -4.15 20.95
C LEU A 512 4.08 -3.03 21.26
N VAL A 513 3.70 -2.26 20.25
CA VAL A 513 2.77 -1.13 20.38
C VAL A 513 1.61 -1.30 19.39
N CYS A 514 0.38 -1.01 19.82
CA CYS A 514 -0.81 -0.98 18.95
C CYS A 514 -1.80 0.06 19.49
N MET A 515 -1.74 1.29 18.97
CA MET A 515 -2.50 2.43 19.49
C MET A 515 -3.58 2.88 18.50
N GLY A 516 -4.82 3.01 18.99
CA GLY A 516 -5.96 3.50 18.21
C GLY A 516 -6.52 2.52 17.18
N ALA A 517 -6.34 1.21 17.39
CA ALA A 517 -6.73 0.21 16.41
C ALA A 517 -7.36 -1.08 16.98
N MET A 518 -7.21 -1.41 18.27
CA MET A 518 -7.66 -2.71 18.79
C MET A 518 -9.16 -2.94 18.59
N GLU A 519 -9.98 -1.89 18.65
CA GLU A 519 -11.42 -1.93 18.38
C GLU A 519 -11.78 -2.29 16.92
N LEU A 520 -10.80 -2.29 16.02
CA LEU A 520 -10.91 -2.71 14.62
C LEU A 520 -10.30 -4.10 14.37
N LEU A 521 -9.68 -4.71 15.38
CA LEU A 521 -8.93 -5.96 15.27
C LEU A 521 -9.64 -7.12 15.96
N ASN A 522 -9.33 -8.34 15.52
CA ASN A 522 -9.78 -9.57 16.15
C ASN A 522 -8.84 -9.89 17.31
N HIS A 523 -9.27 -9.56 18.53
CA HIS A 523 -8.49 -9.72 19.76
C HIS A 523 -7.94 -11.14 19.94
N GLY A 524 -8.74 -12.18 19.68
CA GLY A 524 -8.33 -13.57 19.85
C GLY A 524 -7.16 -13.97 18.95
N ILE A 525 -7.06 -13.37 17.76
CA ILE A 525 -5.94 -13.59 16.83
C ILE A 525 -4.75 -12.72 17.25
N VAL A 526 -4.97 -11.41 17.40
CA VAL A 526 -3.86 -10.46 17.55
C VAL A 526 -3.18 -10.56 18.90
N LEU A 527 -3.91 -10.80 19.99
CA LEU A 527 -3.31 -10.96 21.32
C LEU A 527 -2.47 -12.24 21.42
N ALA A 528 -2.87 -13.32 20.75
CA ALA A 528 -2.08 -14.54 20.66
C ALA A 528 -0.77 -14.31 19.86
N GLU A 529 -0.84 -13.58 18.73
CA GLU A 529 0.35 -13.19 17.98
C GLU A 529 1.26 -12.25 18.79
N PHE A 530 0.68 -11.31 19.54
CA PHE A 530 1.46 -10.42 20.40
C PHE A 530 2.21 -11.22 21.46
N ALA A 531 1.56 -12.17 22.10
CA ALA A 531 2.20 -13.06 23.06
C ALA A 531 3.32 -13.92 22.42
N ARG A 532 3.09 -14.46 21.21
CA ARG A 532 4.09 -15.24 20.46
C ARG A 532 5.35 -14.44 20.14
N MET A 533 5.19 -13.21 19.67
CA MET A 533 6.32 -12.36 19.24
C MET A 533 7.16 -11.83 20.40
N LEU A 534 6.56 -11.65 21.59
CA LEU A 534 7.26 -11.04 22.72
C LEU A 534 8.32 -11.97 23.32
N LYS A 535 9.49 -11.39 23.59
CA LYS A 535 10.47 -11.99 24.51
C LYS A 535 9.84 -12.17 25.90
N PRO A 536 10.37 -13.07 26.75
CA PRO A 536 9.89 -13.22 28.13
C PRO A 536 9.88 -11.93 28.96
N THR A 537 10.83 -11.02 28.67
CA THR A 537 10.92 -9.70 29.32
C THR A 537 10.19 -8.60 28.55
N GLY A 538 9.57 -8.94 27.44
CA GLY A 538 8.92 -8.00 26.54
C GLY A 538 7.59 -7.47 27.11
N ARG A 539 7.14 -6.35 26.56
CA ARG A 539 5.89 -5.69 26.94
C ARG A 539 5.04 -5.34 25.71
N ILE A 540 3.72 -5.48 25.84
CA ILE A 540 2.77 -4.80 24.95
C ILE A 540 2.38 -3.45 25.55
N TRP A 541 2.20 -2.44 24.70
CA TRP A 541 1.54 -1.16 24.97
C TRP A 541 0.42 -0.98 23.96
N VAL A 542 -0.82 -1.16 24.40
CA VAL A 542 -1.98 -1.22 23.50
C VAL A 542 -3.12 -0.39 24.05
N SER A 543 -4.02 0.06 23.18
CA SER A 543 -5.20 0.80 23.58
C SER A 543 -6.47 0.14 23.08
N PHE A 544 -7.50 0.11 23.93
CA PHE A 544 -8.83 -0.39 23.57
C PHE A 544 -9.87 0.70 23.79
N GLN A 545 -10.88 0.77 22.93
CA GLN A 545 -12.07 1.56 23.23
C GLN A 545 -12.79 0.98 24.46
N TRP A 546 -13.05 1.82 25.46
CA TRP A 546 -13.59 1.43 26.75
C TRP A 546 -15.12 1.45 26.75
N GLU A 547 -15.73 0.27 26.84
CA GLU A 547 -17.17 0.12 27.04
C GLU A 547 -17.52 0.20 28.54
N GLY A 548 -18.55 0.98 28.88
CA GLY A 548 -18.97 1.21 30.27
C GLY A 548 -18.18 2.29 31.01
N ALA A 549 -17.54 3.21 30.28
CA ALA A 549 -16.96 4.41 30.87
C ALA A 549 -18.05 5.30 31.49
N THR A 550 -17.71 6.04 32.56
CA THR A 550 -18.60 7.05 33.15
C THR A 550 -18.02 8.44 33.00
N ASP A 551 -18.87 9.45 32.83
CA ASP A 551 -18.47 10.86 32.88
C ASP A 551 -18.18 11.33 34.31
N GLU A 552 -17.83 12.61 34.47
CA GLU A 552 -17.55 13.21 35.80
C GLU A 552 -18.75 13.17 36.75
N ALA A 553 -19.98 13.11 36.23
CA ALA A 553 -21.20 13.00 37.01
C ALA A 553 -21.57 11.54 37.35
N GLY A 554 -20.76 10.56 36.93
CA GLY A 554 -20.99 9.14 37.15
C GLY A 554 -22.00 8.51 36.18
N SER A 555 -22.43 9.22 35.13
CA SER A 555 -23.34 8.71 34.10
C SER A 555 -22.57 7.91 33.06
N ILE A 556 -23.17 6.82 32.55
CA ILE A 556 -22.53 5.99 31.53
C ILE A 556 -22.39 6.78 30.22
N ILE A 557 -21.17 6.83 29.70
CA ILE A 557 -20.86 7.32 28.36
C ILE A 557 -21.27 6.23 27.37
N GLN A 558 -22.32 6.47 26.58
CA GLN A 558 -22.72 5.55 25.51
C GLN A 558 -21.62 5.43 24.47
N ASN A 559 -21.46 4.24 23.89
CA ASN A 559 -20.44 3.98 22.88
C ASN A 559 -20.58 4.96 21.70
N PRO A 560 -19.65 5.92 21.54
CA PRO A 560 -19.77 7.00 20.56
C PRO A 560 -19.55 6.53 19.12
N THR A 561 -19.01 5.32 18.92
CA THR A 561 -18.72 4.72 17.61
C THR A 561 -19.61 3.52 17.31
N GLU A 562 -20.65 3.26 18.12
CA GLU A 562 -21.60 2.15 17.88
C GLU A 562 -22.26 2.25 16.50
N HIS A 563 -22.63 3.47 16.09
CA HIS A 563 -23.19 3.77 14.76
C HIS A 563 -22.25 3.41 13.59
N GLN A 564 -20.97 3.17 13.89
CA GLN A 564 -19.93 2.77 12.94
C GLN A 564 -19.70 1.26 12.93
N ASN A 565 -20.51 0.49 13.67
CA ASN A 565 -20.32 -0.92 13.96
C ASN A 565 -18.97 -1.24 14.64
N VAL A 566 -18.45 -0.30 15.42
CA VAL A 566 -17.25 -0.48 16.24
C VAL A 566 -17.67 -0.75 17.68
N LYS A 567 -17.16 -1.83 18.25
CA LYS A 567 -17.48 -2.25 19.62
C LYS A 567 -16.29 -1.96 20.53
N GLY A 568 -16.57 -1.40 21.69
CA GLY A 568 -15.58 -1.32 22.76
C GLY A 568 -15.45 -2.63 23.53
N ILE A 569 -14.61 -2.62 24.56
CA ILE A 569 -14.41 -3.71 25.49
C ILE A 569 -14.64 -3.25 26.93
N THR A 570 -15.26 -4.10 27.75
CA THR A 570 -15.37 -3.86 29.19
C THR A 570 -14.08 -4.29 29.92
N LEU A 571 -13.81 -3.71 31.09
CA LEU A 571 -12.66 -4.12 31.91
C LEU A 571 -12.61 -5.63 32.22
N PRO A 572 -13.71 -6.30 32.63
CA PRO A 572 -13.68 -7.74 32.87
C PRO A 572 -13.35 -8.56 31.62
N GLN A 573 -13.90 -8.19 30.46
CA GLN A 573 -13.59 -8.86 29.19
C GLN A 573 -12.11 -8.69 28.82
N LEU A 574 -11.59 -7.47 28.94
CA LEU A 574 -10.19 -7.18 28.66
C LEU A 574 -9.26 -8.03 29.54
N THR A 575 -9.51 -8.07 30.85
CA THR A 575 -8.74 -8.90 31.79
C THR A 575 -8.79 -10.38 31.37
N GLN A 576 -9.98 -10.90 31.06
CA GLN A 576 -10.14 -12.28 30.63
C GLN A 576 -9.36 -12.60 29.34
N GLU A 577 -9.44 -11.75 28.33
CA GLU A 577 -8.77 -11.96 27.03
C GLU A 577 -7.24 -11.91 27.16
N LEU A 578 -6.71 -10.97 27.95
CA LEU A 578 -5.28 -10.86 28.23
C LEU A 578 -4.76 -12.08 29.02
N GLU A 579 -5.47 -12.51 30.06
CA GLU A 579 -5.09 -13.70 30.82
C GLU A 579 -5.12 -14.96 29.94
N ALA A 580 -6.19 -15.13 29.15
CA ALA A 580 -6.35 -16.28 28.26
C ALA A 580 -5.22 -16.41 27.22
N THR A 581 -4.59 -15.29 26.85
CA THR A 581 -3.49 -15.24 25.88
C THR A 581 -2.10 -15.20 26.51
N GLY A 582 -2.01 -15.34 27.85
CA GLY A 582 -0.74 -15.53 28.56
C GLY A 582 -0.16 -14.27 29.20
N PHE A 583 -0.84 -13.13 29.14
CA PHE A 583 -0.39 -11.90 29.80
C PHE A 583 -0.60 -11.95 31.32
N ASP A 584 0.31 -11.30 32.04
CA ASP A 584 0.30 -11.22 33.50
C ASP A 584 -0.47 -9.99 33.97
N MET A 585 -1.71 -10.21 34.40
CA MET A 585 -2.56 -9.15 34.91
C MET A 585 -2.17 -8.66 36.31
N SER A 586 -1.35 -9.41 37.06
CA SER A 586 -0.89 -8.96 38.38
C SER A 586 0.12 -7.81 38.30
N THR A 587 0.80 -7.68 37.16
CA THR A 587 1.77 -6.60 36.89
C THR A 587 1.36 -5.66 35.76
N ALA A 588 0.16 -5.85 35.20
CA ALA A 588 -0.37 -5.00 34.14
C ALA A 588 -0.75 -3.62 34.67
N ILE A 589 -0.47 -2.59 33.88
CA ILE A 589 -0.92 -1.21 34.11
C ILE A 589 -2.10 -0.97 33.17
N ILE A 590 -3.26 -0.66 33.71
CA ILE A 590 -4.45 -0.23 32.95
C ILE A 590 -4.80 1.19 33.37
N GLU A 591 -4.68 2.13 32.46
CA GLU A 591 -5.07 3.52 32.66
C GLU A 591 -6.33 3.85 31.86
N LYS A 592 -7.27 4.53 32.50
CA LYS A 592 -8.55 4.90 31.91
C LYS A 592 -8.48 6.33 31.41
N SER A 593 -8.96 6.56 30.20
CA SER A 593 -9.20 7.90 29.66
C SER A 593 -10.66 8.01 29.26
N GLN A 594 -11.34 9.05 29.74
CA GLN A 594 -12.71 9.36 29.32
C GLN A 594 -12.77 9.99 27.92
N ALA A 595 -11.64 10.51 27.41
CA ALA A 595 -11.53 11.13 26.10
C ALA A 595 -10.12 10.96 25.51
N ALA A 596 -9.89 9.83 24.85
CA ALA A 596 -8.64 9.58 24.12
C ALA A 596 -8.57 10.38 22.80
N PHE A 597 -9.71 10.61 22.17
CA PHE A 597 -9.90 11.51 21.04
C PHE A 597 -11.39 11.82 20.92
N PHE A 598 -11.75 12.63 19.93
CA PHE A 598 -13.11 13.04 19.66
C PHE A 598 -13.58 12.59 18.27
N THR A 599 -14.66 11.81 18.21
CA THR A 599 -15.25 11.37 16.93
C THR A 599 -16.38 12.31 16.49
N PRO A 600 -16.53 12.61 15.18
CA PRO A 600 -17.68 13.36 14.68
C PRO A 600 -19.02 12.70 15.01
N SER A 601 -19.97 13.51 15.48
CA SER A 601 -21.31 13.03 15.82
C SER A 601 -22.05 12.48 14.59
N PRO A 602 -22.79 11.36 14.70
CA PRO A 602 -23.60 10.82 13.61
C PRO A 602 -24.70 11.78 13.13
N LYS A 603 -25.01 12.83 13.91
CA LYS A 603 -25.94 13.89 13.51
C LYS A 603 -25.38 14.81 12.42
N MET A 604 -24.07 14.76 12.17
CA MET A 604 -23.38 15.59 11.17
C MET A 604 -23.58 17.11 11.37
N ASP A 605 -23.84 17.55 12.60
CA ASP A 605 -24.05 18.95 12.97
C ASP A 605 -22.74 19.70 13.31
N GLY A 606 -21.62 18.97 13.26
CA GLY A 606 -20.29 19.46 13.62
C GLY A 606 -19.94 19.28 15.10
N SER A 607 -20.84 18.71 15.90
CA SER A 607 -20.52 18.29 17.26
C SER A 607 -19.58 17.08 17.26
N LEU A 608 -18.84 16.95 18.35
CA LEU A 608 -17.84 15.93 18.59
C LEU A 608 -18.19 15.14 19.85
N LEU A 609 -18.01 13.83 19.81
CA LEU A 609 -18.26 12.92 20.93
C LEU A 609 -16.92 12.40 21.48
N PRO A 610 -16.69 12.44 22.80
CA PRO A 610 -15.47 11.90 23.40
C PRO A 610 -15.45 10.37 23.27
N VAL A 611 -14.31 9.81 22.90
CA VAL A 611 -14.11 8.36 22.81
C VAL A 611 -13.26 7.89 24.00
N PRO A 612 -13.84 7.16 24.96
CA PRO A 612 -13.13 6.70 26.14
C PRO A 612 -12.28 5.46 25.80
N TYR A 613 -11.04 5.40 26.29
CA TYR A 613 -10.12 4.29 26.07
C TYR A 613 -9.55 3.71 27.37
N LEU A 614 -9.11 2.46 27.29
CA LEU A 614 -8.20 1.81 28.23
C LEU A 614 -6.81 1.74 27.57
N TYR A 615 -5.80 2.33 28.22
CA TYR A 615 -4.40 2.16 27.84
C TYR A 615 -3.77 1.07 28.70
N VAL A 616 -3.20 0.07 28.06
CA VAL A 616 -2.72 -1.16 28.71
C VAL A 616 -1.23 -1.32 28.46
N ALA A 617 -0.47 -1.53 29.53
CA ALA A 617 0.87 -2.07 29.46
C ALA A 617 0.94 -3.39 30.21
N ALA A 618 1.31 -4.47 29.53
CA ALA A 618 1.38 -5.80 30.12
C ALA A 618 2.60 -6.58 29.61
N GLY A 619 3.12 -7.51 30.42
CA GLY A 619 4.10 -8.51 29.99
C GLY A 619 3.53 -9.92 30.08
N LEU A 620 4.31 -10.90 29.67
CA LEU A 620 3.91 -12.32 29.75
C LEU A 620 4.01 -12.86 31.18
N ARG A 621 3.16 -13.82 31.52
CA ARG A 621 3.31 -14.62 32.74
C ARG A 621 4.59 -15.47 32.66
N PRO A 622 5.29 -15.71 33.77
CA PRO A 622 6.43 -16.63 33.79
C PRO A 622 6.02 -18.00 33.23
N GLY A 623 6.75 -18.49 32.22
CA GLY A 623 6.47 -19.77 31.56
C GLY A 623 5.30 -19.77 30.57
N ALA A 624 4.71 -18.61 30.27
CA ALA A 624 3.77 -18.47 29.16
C ALA A 624 4.51 -18.47 27.80
N VAL A 625 4.00 -19.29 26.88
CA VAL A 625 4.49 -19.55 25.51
C VAL A 625 5.83 -20.28 25.42
#